data_AF-A0AAP5M7P4-F1
#
_entry.id   AF-A0AAP5M7P4-F1
#
_cell.length_a   1.000
_cell.length_b   1.000
_cell.length_c   1.000
_cell.angle_alpha   90.00
_cell.angle_beta   90.00
_cell.angle_gamma   90.00
#
_symmetry.space_group_name_H-M   'P 1'
#
loop_
_entity.id
_entity.type
_entity.pdbx_description
1 polymer ?
#
loop_
_entity_poly.entity_id
_entity_poly.type
_entity_poly.pdbx_seq_one_letter_code
_entity_poly.pdbx_strand_id
1 'polypeptide(L)'
;MFSTHLRIHDSNGSLIRYTYEIDKQLEKNFTDLFNSDPNDNEEYWAWKFLTICHKDLPDLLAVKHMSAYLGKFIVNPARRIHRKLSNYQQYTQYQYDIGDVLQIGLLIACDSTQFFPRQFFRNFHQGRPLRNYVYKTMERKIDEMIRQQMGQSRLSKWGLLKYSSRTYLRKALEQEYTEQQLNTYLLAYDCFKEVYAQQRPTSERSLPSPTNQQFQEITNLYNQQTTFGIADIAQIEQWLSICIQALRKYQTIPVISLDAPSGGNEHSSPLSETIIDETSNSQEERLIIQEQTPQLIAILSEFLNQIDQTIDHYLLLRYGLEAKYRAIAPIFAVHYTNISRPCNQAKQKLLSQLAQWSQKELNITPDSEMLAQMNAPLEGCLIHYYQDLIFRSVFQQVWQQLDSQRQYLLYLRYCELKDEAAIAHELQMDPSQVREGLQTGDKQLADAITNWLQKRLSVSSHLLNPLAENIADLVRTLVKNISNSEF
;
A
#
# COMPACT_ATOMS: atom_id res chain seq x y z
N MET A 1 26.82 26.72 -14.62
CA MET A 1 26.35 26.38 -13.24
C MET A 1 24.84 26.27 -13.16
N PHE A 2 24.10 27.31 -13.54
CA PHE A 2 22.64 27.26 -13.65
C PHE A 2 22.16 26.49 -14.87
N SER A 3 23.07 25.94 -15.67
CA SER A 3 22.82 25.18 -16.89
C SER A 3 23.28 23.73 -16.77
N THR A 4 23.72 23.28 -15.59
CA THR A 4 24.43 22.01 -15.44
C THR A 4 23.64 21.07 -14.55
N HIS A 5 23.34 19.88 -15.05
CA HIS A 5 22.60 18.84 -14.33
C HIS A 5 23.52 17.69 -13.97
N LEU A 6 23.31 17.14 -12.77
CA LEU A 6 23.97 15.92 -12.34
C LEU A 6 23.33 14.74 -13.09
N ARG A 7 24.14 13.95 -13.79
CA ARG A 7 23.75 12.66 -14.37
C ARG A 7 24.45 11.53 -13.63
N ILE A 8 23.68 10.51 -13.29
CA ILE A 8 24.17 9.28 -12.67
C ILE A 8 24.32 8.25 -13.79
N HIS A 9 25.48 7.61 -13.85
CA HIS A 9 25.76 6.52 -14.78
C HIS A 9 25.84 5.22 -13.99
N ASP A 10 25.05 4.24 -14.40
CA ASP A 10 25.21 2.88 -13.92
C ASP A 10 26.50 2.31 -14.52
N SER A 11 27.42 1.93 -13.64
CA SER A 11 28.58 1.14 -14.04
C SER A 11 28.36 -0.29 -13.57
N ASN A 12 28.62 -1.25 -14.46
CA ASN A 12 28.48 -2.69 -14.20
C ASN A 12 29.44 -3.16 -13.09
N GLY A 13 29.08 -2.90 -11.84
CA GLY A 13 29.74 -3.42 -10.64
C GLY A 13 30.64 -2.41 -9.93
N SER A 14 30.09 -1.83 -8.86
CA SER A 14 30.75 -1.29 -7.64
C SER A 14 31.07 0.21 -7.51
N LEU A 15 31.08 1.02 -8.57
CA LEU A 15 31.35 2.46 -8.42
C LEU A 15 30.39 3.31 -9.24
N ILE A 16 29.36 3.85 -8.58
CA ILE A 16 28.47 4.84 -9.18
C ILE A 16 29.30 6.05 -9.63
N ARG A 17 29.33 6.25 -10.96
CA ARG A 17 29.96 7.42 -11.57
C ARG A 17 28.86 8.44 -11.83
N TYR A 18 29.11 9.68 -11.44
CA TYR A 18 28.24 10.78 -11.82
C TYR A 18 29.03 11.83 -12.58
N THR A 19 28.41 12.40 -13.60
CA THR A 19 28.97 13.52 -14.37
C THR A 19 28.05 14.71 -14.26
N TYR A 20 28.60 15.87 -14.59
CA TYR A 20 27.84 17.11 -14.74
C TYR A 20 27.72 17.39 -16.23
N GLU A 21 26.49 17.39 -16.73
CA GLU A 21 26.19 17.64 -18.14
C GLU A 21 25.56 19.02 -18.30
N ILE A 22 25.95 19.70 -19.37
CA ILE A 22 25.47 21.04 -19.67
C ILE A 22 24.22 20.93 -20.55
N ASP A 23 23.12 21.53 -20.09
CA ASP A 23 21.95 21.81 -20.91
C ASP A 23 22.26 23.03 -21.79
N LYS A 24 22.38 22.79 -23.10
CA LYS A 24 22.73 23.81 -24.10
C LYS A 24 21.70 24.93 -24.19
N GLN A 25 20.42 24.65 -23.92
CA GLN A 25 19.36 25.66 -23.94
C GLN A 25 19.52 26.60 -22.74
N LEU A 26 19.75 26.05 -21.55
CA LEU A 26 20.01 26.84 -20.36
C LEU A 26 21.35 27.58 -20.46
N GLU A 27 22.39 26.97 -21.01
CA GLU A 27 23.68 27.62 -21.20
C GLU A 27 23.57 28.84 -22.11
N LYS A 28 22.87 28.70 -23.24
CA LYS A 28 22.60 29.83 -24.15
C LYS A 28 21.81 30.93 -23.43
N ASN A 29 20.71 30.57 -22.76
CA ASN A 29 19.89 31.55 -22.04
C ASN A 29 20.67 32.27 -20.95
N PHE A 30 21.46 31.54 -20.15
CA PHE A 30 22.29 32.14 -19.11
C PHE A 30 23.36 33.05 -19.69
N THR A 31 23.97 32.69 -20.82
CA THR A 31 24.98 33.51 -21.51
C THR A 31 24.37 34.82 -21.99
N ASP A 32 23.18 34.77 -22.59
CA ASP A 32 22.46 35.96 -23.04
C ASP A 32 22.11 36.87 -21.85
N LEU A 33 21.62 36.29 -20.75
CA LEU A 33 21.34 37.03 -19.52
C LEU A 33 22.59 37.64 -18.90
N PHE A 34 23.69 36.90 -18.85
CA PHE A 34 24.96 37.37 -18.30
C PHE A 34 25.57 38.49 -19.13
N ASN A 35 25.51 38.40 -20.46
CA ASN A 35 25.97 39.47 -21.35
C ASN A 35 25.15 40.76 -21.17
N SER A 36 23.87 40.63 -20.82
CA SER A 36 22.99 41.78 -20.55
C SER A 36 23.19 42.42 -19.17
N ASP A 37 23.67 41.65 -18.19
CA ASP A 37 23.87 42.07 -16.80
C ASP A 37 25.07 41.31 -16.20
N PRO A 38 26.31 41.72 -16.50
CA PRO A 38 27.50 40.98 -16.09
C PRO A 38 27.70 41.03 -14.58
N ASN A 39 27.52 39.89 -13.91
CA ASN A 39 27.72 39.76 -12.47
C ASN A 39 28.26 38.37 -12.13
N ASP A 40 29.46 38.29 -11.54
CA ASP A 40 30.11 37.01 -11.25
C ASP A 40 29.64 36.35 -9.95
N ASN A 41 28.73 36.99 -9.21
CA ASN A 41 28.24 36.46 -7.95
C ASN A 41 27.18 35.37 -8.19
N GLU A 42 27.50 34.13 -7.82
CA GLU A 42 26.59 32.98 -7.88
C GLU A 42 25.29 33.21 -7.09
N GLU A 43 25.37 33.81 -5.91
CA GLU A 43 24.19 34.09 -5.08
C GLU A 43 23.29 35.14 -5.72
N TYR A 44 23.86 36.13 -6.43
CA TYR A 44 23.08 37.13 -7.17
C TYR A 44 22.18 36.48 -8.21
N TRP A 45 22.71 35.58 -9.04
CA TRP A 45 21.93 34.88 -10.05
C TRP A 45 20.89 33.94 -9.46
N ALA A 46 21.23 33.23 -8.39
CA ALA A 46 20.28 32.37 -7.70
C ALA A 46 19.11 33.18 -7.13
N TRP A 47 19.38 34.37 -6.56
CA TRP A 47 18.35 35.31 -6.13
C TRP A 47 17.49 35.84 -7.29
N LYS A 48 18.13 36.18 -8.41
CA LYS A 48 17.45 36.69 -9.61
C LYS A 48 16.46 35.65 -10.15
N PHE A 49 16.90 34.40 -10.32
CA PHE A 49 16.02 33.31 -10.74
C PHE A 49 14.94 32.98 -9.72
N LEU A 50 15.28 32.97 -8.42
CA LEU A 50 14.30 32.75 -7.36
C LEU A 50 13.20 33.83 -7.37
N THR A 51 13.57 35.10 -7.59
CA THR A 51 12.61 36.21 -7.68
C THR A 51 11.66 36.03 -8.87
N ILE A 52 12.18 35.57 -10.02
CA ILE A 52 11.35 35.25 -11.19
C ILE A 52 10.39 34.08 -10.88
N CYS A 53 10.86 33.07 -10.14
CA CYS A 53 10.03 31.92 -9.72
C CYS A 53 8.92 32.28 -8.71
N HIS A 54 8.99 33.45 -8.06
CA HIS A 54 7.97 33.91 -7.10
C HIS A 54 6.83 34.71 -7.75
N LYS A 55 6.90 34.99 -9.06
CA LYS A 55 5.82 35.63 -9.82
C LYS A 55 4.63 34.67 -9.99
N ASP A 56 3.44 35.21 -10.22
CA ASP A 56 2.20 34.42 -10.37
C ASP A 56 2.25 33.47 -11.58
N LEU A 57 2.94 33.89 -12.65
CA LEU A 57 3.30 33.04 -13.79
C LEU A 57 4.83 33.00 -13.92
N PRO A 58 5.50 31.96 -13.36
CA PRO A 58 6.95 31.88 -13.38
C PRO A 58 7.47 31.50 -14.78
N ASP A 59 8.58 32.08 -15.19
CA ASP A 59 9.29 31.67 -16.41
C ASP A 59 9.85 30.25 -16.23
N LEU A 60 9.47 29.35 -17.14
CA LEU A 60 9.92 27.96 -17.19
C LEU A 60 11.45 27.84 -17.26
N LEU A 61 12.14 28.77 -17.94
CA LEU A 61 13.61 28.75 -18.00
C LEU A 61 14.22 29.10 -16.64
N ALA A 62 13.65 30.06 -15.90
CA ALA A 62 14.09 30.38 -14.55
C ALA A 62 13.86 29.21 -13.58
N VAL A 63 12.75 28.48 -13.71
CA VAL A 63 12.49 27.26 -12.93
C VAL A 63 13.56 26.20 -13.24
N LYS A 64 13.86 25.94 -14.51
CA LYS A 64 14.91 24.99 -14.92
C LYS A 64 16.30 25.40 -14.41
N HIS A 65 16.63 26.70 -14.46
CA HIS A 65 17.87 27.22 -13.87
C HIS A 65 17.97 26.97 -12.36
N MET A 66 16.86 27.13 -11.64
CA MET A 66 16.80 26.81 -10.21
C MET A 66 16.93 25.30 -9.95
N SER A 67 16.33 24.45 -10.77
CA SER A 67 16.52 22.99 -10.68
C SER A 67 17.97 22.58 -10.92
N ALA A 68 18.64 23.15 -11.92
CA ALA A 68 20.08 22.93 -12.15
C ALA A 68 20.93 23.38 -10.95
N TYR A 69 20.62 24.56 -10.41
CA TYR A 69 21.28 25.09 -9.20
C TYR A 69 21.12 24.14 -8.00
N LEU A 70 19.90 23.68 -7.72
CA LEU A 70 19.63 22.71 -6.66
C LEU A 70 20.35 21.38 -6.91
N GLY A 71 20.37 20.92 -8.16
CA GLY A 71 21.06 19.72 -8.63
C GLY A 71 22.53 19.66 -8.21
N LYS A 72 23.25 20.79 -8.33
CA LYS A 72 24.66 20.91 -7.92
C LYS A 72 24.89 20.56 -6.45
N PHE A 73 23.92 20.83 -5.58
CA PHE A 73 24.10 20.72 -4.13
C PHE A 73 23.66 19.37 -3.54
N ILE A 74 23.20 18.42 -4.36
CA ILE A 74 22.66 17.12 -3.88
C ILE A 74 23.73 16.20 -3.31
N VAL A 75 24.93 16.16 -3.90
CA VAL A 75 25.94 15.13 -3.62
C VAL A 75 26.32 15.07 -2.13
N ASN A 76 26.51 16.22 -1.48
CA ASN A 76 26.94 16.27 -0.08
C ASN A 76 25.82 15.85 0.91
N PRO A 77 24.59 16.39 0.81
CA PRO A 77 23.42 15.86 1.52
C PRO A 77 23.24 14.36 1.32
N ALA A 78 23.27 13.88 0.08
CA ALA A 78 23.10 12.47 -0.24
C ALA A 78 24.15 11.59 0.45
N ARG A 79 25.44 11.97 0.38
CA ARG A 79 26.52 11.26 1.09
C ARG A 79 26.33 11.25 2.60
N ARG A 80 25.87 12.35 3.20
CA ARG A 80 25.61 12.41 4.65
C ARG A 80 24.45 11.52 5.05
N ILE A 81 23.39 11.46 4.25
CA ILE A 81 22.26 10.56 4.49
C ILE A 81 22.69 9.11 4.30
N HIS A 82 23.40 8.78 3.23
CA HIS A 82 23.90 7.42 2.98
C HIS A 82 24.80 6.92 4.13
N ARG A 83 25.71 7.75 4.66
CA ARG A 83 26.49 7.41 5.87
C ARG A 83 25.64 7.24 7.14
N LYS A 84 24.51 7.94 7.25
CA LYS A 84 23.56 7.69 8.36
C LYS A 84 22.87 6.35 8.14
N LEU A 85 22.47 6.03 6.92
CA LEU A 85 21.79 4.80 6.55
C LEU A 85 22.69 3.57 6.72
N SER A 86 24.00 3.67 6.45
CA SER A 86 24.94 2.56 6.69
C SER A 86 24.95 2.07 8.14
N ASN A 87 24.64 2.95 9.11
CA ASN A 87 24.51 2.54 10.50
C ASN A 87 23.24 1.71 10.78
N TYR A 88 22.23 1.82 9.90
CA TYR A 88 20.94 1.14 9.99
C TYR A 88 20.81 -0.03 9.01
N GLN A 89 21.71 -0.17 8.02
CA GLN A 89 21.65 -1.19 6.95
C GLN A 89 21.54 -2.62 7.49
N GLN A 90 22.14 -2.92 8.65
CA GLN A 90 22.02 -4.23 9.32
C GLN A 90 20.59 -4.54 9.85
N TYR A 91 19.68 -3.56 9.84
CA TYR A 91 18.35 -3.66 10.45
C TYR A 91 17.20 -3.31 9.48
N THR A 92 17.51 -3.01 8.21
CA THR A 92 16.51 -2.62 7.20
C THR A 92 16.58 -3.55 6.00
N GLN A 93 15.41 -4.02 5.53
CA GLN A 93 15.28 -4.80 4.30
C GLN A 93 15.72 -4.00 3.06
N TYR A 94 15.65 -2.66 3.12
CA TYR A 94 16.07 -1.77 2.05
C TYR A 94 17.56 -1.44 2.15
N GLN A 95 18.35 -1.91 1.19
CA GLN A 95 19.75 -1.53 1.03
C GLN A 95 19.84 -0.36 0.05
N TYR A 96 19.70 0.87 0.55
CA TYR A 96 19.95 2.05 -0.27
C TYR A 96 21.45 2.21 -0.51
N ASP A 97 21.85 2.14 -1.76
CA ASP A 97 23.19 2.54 -2.15
C ASP A 97 23.27 4.08 -2.28
N ILE A 98 24.47 4.61 -2.59
CA ILE A 98 24.62 6.06 -2.74
C ILE A 98 23.89 6.59 -3.98
N GLY A 99 23.68 5.77 -5.00
CA GLY A 99 23.02 6.08 -6.25
C GLY A 99 21.54 6.29 -6.04
N ASP A 100 20.89 5.40 -5.30
CA ASP A 100 19.49 5.54 -4.88
C ASP A 100 19.27 6.86 -4.14
N VAL A 101 20.15 7.19 -3.19
CA VAL A 101 20.05 8.43 -2.41
C VAL A 101 20.30 9.67 -3.29
N LEU A 102 21.20 9.57 -4.27
CA LEU A 102 21.43 10.63 -5.26
C LEU A 102 20.23 10.80 -6.20
N GLN A 103 19.61 9.72 -6.66
CA GLN A 103 18.40 9.73 -7.50
C GLN A 103 17.22 10.36 -6.75
N ILE A 104 17.03 10.03 -5.47
CA ILE A 104 16.04 10.68 -4.61
C ILE A 104 16.29 12.19 -4.52
N GLY A 105 17.55 12.59 -4.33
CA GLY A 105 17.92 14.00 -4.33
C GLY A 105 17.66 14.69 -5.67
N LEU A 106 17.87 13.99 -6.79
CA LEU A 106 17.60 14.50 -8.13
C LEU A 106 16.11 14.65 -8.40
N LEU A 107 15.31 13.66 -8.00
CA LEU A 107 13.85 13.72 -8.07
C LEU A 107 13.33 14.96 -7.32
N ILE A 108 13.87 15.22 -6.13
CA ILE A 108 13.54 16.42 -5.37
C ILE A 108 13.96 17.67 -6.15
N ALA A 109 15.18 17.77 -6.67
CA ALA A 109 15.66 18.98 -7.35
C ALA A 109 14.98 19.26 -8.71
N CYS A 110 14.54 18.21 -9.41
CA CYS A 110 13.98 18.25 -10.74
C CYS A 110 12.45 18.13 -10.77
N ASP A 111 11.78 18.30 -9.63
CA ASP A 111 10.31 18.36 -9.56
C ASP A 111 9.80 19.38 -10.58
N SER A 112 9.03 18.88 -11.55
CA SER A 112 8.60 19.59 -12.76
C SER A 112 7.43 20.54 -12.49
N THR A 113 6.93 20.61 -11.26
CA THR A 113 5.89 21.57 -10.92
C THR A 113 6.44 22.99 -10.99
N GLN A 114 5.78 23.86 -11.76
CA GLN A 114 6.15 25.27 -11.90
C GLN A 114 6.24 26.05 -10.57
N PHE A 115 5.66 25.49 -9.50
CA PHE A 115 5.68 26.04 -8.14
C PHE A 115 6.77 25.45 -7.25
N PHE A 116 7.53 24.46 -7.70
CA PHE A 116 8.49 23.74 -6.87
C PHE A 116 9.55 24.66 -6.24
N PRO A 117 10.23 25.57 -6.97
CA PRO A 117 11.20 26.48 -6.34
C PRO A 117 10.55 27.33 -5.24
N ARG A 118 9.34 27.85 -5.48
CA ARG A 118 8.59 28.63 -4.48
C ARG A 118 8.28 27.80 -3.22
N GLN A 119 7.89 26.54 -3.39
CA GLN A 119 7.62 25.64 -2.27
C GLN A 119 8.90 25.25 -1.52
N PHE A 120 9.99 24.97 -2.24
CA PHE A 120 11.28 24.60 -1.67
C PHE A 120 11.85 25.73 -0.80
N PHE A 121 11.72 26.98 -1.24
CA PHE A 121 12.23 28.17 -0.56
C PHE A 121 11.20 28.89 0.32
N ARG A 122 10.02 28.30 0.59
CA ARG A 122 8.92 28.93 1.35
C ARG A 122 9.34 29.53 2.70
N ASN A 123 10.30 28.88 3.39
CA ASN A 123 10.77 29.29 4.72
C ASN A 123 12.17 29.93 4.67
N PHE A 124 12.61 30.41 3.52
CA PHE A 124 13.89 31.06 3.35
C PHE A 124 13.79 32.57 3.64
N HIS A 125 14.80 33.13 4.29
CA HIS A 125 14.87 34.55 4.62
C HIS A 125 16.20 35.15 4.14
N GLN A 126 16.17 36.39 3.65
CA GLN A 126 17.29 37.10 3.01
C GLN A 126 18.57 37.25 3.87
N GLY A 127 18.55 36.92 5.16
CA GLY A 127 19.69 36.99 6.07
C GLY A 127 20.55 35.72 6.21
N ARG A 128 20.31 34.67 5.40
CA ARG A 128 21.09 33.42 5.43
C ARG A 128 21.68 33.11 4.06
N PRO A 129 22.94 32.65 3.95
CA PRO A 129 23.50 32.20 2.68
C PRO A 129 22.62 31.14 2.04
N LEU A 130 22.20 31.37 0.79
CA LEU A 130 21.24 30.53 0.07
C LEU A 130 21.74 29.08 0.00
N ARG A 131 23.04 28.91 -0.25
CA ARG A 131 23.73 27.63 -0.28
C ARG A 131 23.53 26.80 1.00
N ASN A 132 23.63 27.41 2.17
CA ASN A 132 23.47 26.72 3.45
C ASN A 132 22.02 26.28 3.67
N TYR A 133 21.07 27.10 3.23
CA TYR A 133 19.66 26.75 3.26
C TYR A 133 19.36 25.56 2.36
N VAL A 134 19.87 25.58 1.11
CA VAL A 134 19.71 24.47 0.16
C VAL A 134 20.26 23.17 0.73
N TYR A 135 21.48 23.18 1.26
CA TYR A 135 22.08 21.98 1.85
C TYR A 135 21.23 21.37 2.97
N LYS A 136 20.81 22.19 3.96
CA LYS A 136 20.02 21.69 5.09
C LYS A 136 18.63 21.23 4.67
N THR A 137 18.01 21.94 3.73
CA THR A 137 16.67 21.61 3.24
C THR A 137 16.69 20.35 2.38
N MET A 138 17.71 20.19 1.52
CA MET A 138 17.92 18.94 0.76
C MET A 138 18.18 17.75 1.67
N GLU A 139 19.08 17.90 2.65
CA GLU A 139 19.36 16.83 3.63
C GLU A 139 18.07 16.41 4.33
N ARG A 140 17.25 17.38 4.79
CA ARG A 140 15.97 17.10 5.44
C ARG A 140 14.98 16.39 4.51
N LYS A 141 14.78 16.89 3.29
CA LYS A 141 13.80 16.35 2.33
C LYS A 141 14.18 14.94 1.86
N ILE A 142 15.46 14.68 1.56
CA ILE A 142 15.97 13.33 1.24
C ILE A 142 15.71 12.38 2.41
N ASP A 143 16.04 12.80 3.63
CA ASP A 143 15.83 12.01 4.86
C ASP A 143 14.35 11.79 5.18
N GLU A 144 13.45 12.70 4.78
CA GLU A 144 11.99 12.54 4.90
C GLU A 144 11.43 11.55 3.88
N MET A 145 11.86 11.64 2.61
CA MET A 145 11.38 10.75 1.55
C MET A 145 11.80 9.29 1.80
N ILE A 146 13.06 9.08 2.19
CA ILE A 146 13.55 7.76 2.60
C ILE A 146 12.80 7.24 3.84
N ARG A 147 12.44 8.12 4.79
CA ARG A 147 11.64 7.73 5.96
C ARG A 147 10.24 7.25 5.58
N GLN A 148 9.58 7.95 4.66
CA GLN A 148 8.25 7.56 4.19
C GLN A 148 8.29 6.16 3.55
N GLN A 149 9.38 5.85 2.83
CA GLN A 149 9.57 4.53 2.21
C GLN A 149 9.98 3.44 3.21
N MET A 150 10.80 3.75 4.21
CA MET A 150 11.30 2.76 5.20
C MET A 150 10.31 2.39 6.32
N GLY A 151 9.30 3.24 6.60
CA GLY A 151 8.31 2.98 7.65
C GLY A 151 8.91 2.77 9.06
N GLN A 152 8.44 1.74 9.78
CA GLN A 152 8.84 1.42 11.16
C GLN A 152 10.26 0.83 11.30
N SER A 153 10.90 0.45 10.18
CA SER A 153 12.20 -0.24 10.17
C SER A 153 13.37 0.61 10.69
N ARG A 154 13.20 1.94 10.82
CA ARG A 154 14.25 2.86 11.31
C ARG A 154 14.20 3.16 12.81
N LEU A 155 13.20 2.68 13.55
CA LEU A 155 13.14 2.94 15.00
C LEU A 155 14.43 2.46 15.68
N SER A 156 14.89 3.15 16.74
CA SER A 156 16.00 2.61 17.56
C SER A 156 15.57 1.31 18.22
N LYS A 157 16.50 0.49 18.72
CA LYS A 157 16.20 -0.74 19.47
C LYS A 157 15.07 -0.53 20.50
N TRP A 158 15.20 0.53 21.29
CA TRP A 158 14.26 0.88 22.35
C TRP A 158 13.02 1.63 21.86
N GLY A 159 13.13 2.40 20.78
CA GLY A 159 11.98 3.00 20.10
C GLY A 159 11.06 1.93 19.51
N LEU A 160 11.64 0.92 18.89
CA LEU A 160 10.93 -0.23 18.33
C LEU A 160 10.11 -0.92 19.42
N LEU A 161 10.73 -1.18 20.57
CA LEU A 161 10.06 -1.78 21.71
C LEU A 161 8.92 -0.88 22.24
N LYS A 162 9.20 0.41 22.49
CA LYS A 162 8.22 1.36 23.05
C LYS A 162 6.98 1.52 22.17
N TYR A 163 7.16 1.65 20.86
CA TYR A 163 6.07 1.91 19.91
C TYR A 163 5.39 0.67 19.36
N SER A 164 5.95 -0.53 19.58
CA SER A 164 5.26 -1.77 19.26
C SER A 164 4.00 -1.93 20.13
N SER A 165 3.04 -2.70 19.61
CA SER A 165 1.90 -3.15 20.42
C SER A 165 2.22 -4.52 21.01
N ARG A 166 1.62 -4.81 22.18
CA ARG A 166 1.77 -6.10 22.84
C ARG A 166 1.32 -7.26 21.94
N THR A 167 0.22 -7.08 21.21
CA THR A 167 -0.29 -8.07 20.24
C THR A 167 0.69 -8.31 19.10
N TYR A 168 1.36 -7.26 18.62
CA TYR A 168 2.35 -7.38 17.55
C TYR A 168 3.63 -8.10 18.03
N LEU A 169 4.12 -7.76 19.22
CA LEU A 169 5.24 -8.47 19.84
C LEU A 169 4.92 -9.94 20.13
N ARG A 170 3.71 -10.24 20.60
CA ARG A 170 3.27 -11.62 20.84
C ARG A 170 3.35 -12.45 19.56
N LYS A 171 2.80 -11.95 18.45
CA LYS A 171 2.89 -12.62 17.14
C LYS A 171 4.34 -12.83 16.69
N ALA A 172 5.21 -11.85 16.95
CA ALA A 172 6.64 -11.95 16.61
C ALA A 172 7.36 -13.04 17.41
N LEU A 173 6.99 -13.23 18.69
CA LEU A 173 7.62 -14.22 19.57
C LEU A 173 7.03 -15.64 19.42
N GLU A 174 5.76 -15.77 19.03
CA GLU A 174 5.06 -17.05 18.89
C GLU A 174 5.69 -17.99 17.85
N GLN A 175 6.54 -17.47 16.97
CA GLN A 175 7.24 -18.27 15.96
C GLN A 175 8.39 -19.12 16.53
N GLU A 176 8.93 -18.79 17.70
CA GLU A 176 10.20 -19.37 18.19
C GLU A 176 10.20 -19.78 19.67
N TYR A 177 9.21 -19.35 20.47
CA TYR A 177 9.25 -19.51 21.92
C TYR A 177 7.99 -20.21 22.46
N THR A 178 8.17 -20.94 23.56
CA THR A 178 7.06 -21.63 24.24
C THR A 178 6.15 -20.66 24.98
N GLU A 179 4.93 -21.09 25.34
CA GLU A 179 3.95 -20.23 26.03
C GLU A 179 4.47 -19.66 27.36
N GLN A 180 5.26 -20.46 28.10
CA GLN A 180 5.88 -20.01 29.36
C GLN A 180 6.92 -18.91 29.13
N GLN A 181 7.75 -19.06 28.10
CA GLN A 181 8.75 -18.06 27.70
C GLN A 181 8.09 -16.79 27.15
N LEU A 182 7.03 -16.95 26.34
CA LEU A 182 6.21 -15.85 25.84
C LEU A 182 5.66 -14.99 26.97
N ASN A 183 5.05 -15.60 27.98
CA ASN A 183 4.49 -14.86 29.11
C ASN A 183 5.58 -14.13 29.90
N THR A 184 6.76 -14.73 30.04
CA THR A 184 7.94 -14.10 30.69
C THR A 184 8.40 -12.87 29.92
N TYR A 185 8.58 -12.97 28.61
CA TYR A 185 9.06 -11.88 27.77
C TYR A 185 8.03 -10.76 27.61
N LEU A 186 6.75 -11.11 27.47
CA LEU A 186 5.66 -10.13 27.40
C LEU A 186 5.49 -9.36 28.70
N LEU A 187 5.67 -10.02 29.86
CA LEU A 187 5.63 -9.32 31.15
C LEU A 187 6.80 -8.34 31.30
N ALA A 188 8.03 -8.75 30.97
CA ALA A 188 9.18 -7.86 30.98
C ALA A 188 8.99 -6.65 30.04
N TYR A 189 8.39 -6.88 28.88
CA TYR A 189 8.00 -5.85 27.94
C TYR A 189 6.97 -4.87 28.50
N ASP A 190 5.91 -5.37 29.16
CA ASP A 190 4.87 -4.55 29.76
C ASP A 190 5.46 -3.66 30.89
N CYS A 191 6.32 -4.22 31.74
CA CYS A 191 7.06 -3.46 32.76
C CYS A 191 7.97 -2.38 32.13
N PHE A 192 8.66 -2.70 31.03
CA PHE A 192 9.44 -1.71 30.27
C PHE A 192 8.56 -0.55 29.78
N LYS A 193 7.40 -0.83 29.19
CA LYS A 193 6.49 0.21 28.70
C LYS A 193 5.99 1.10 29.81
N GLU A 194 5.70 0.54 30.97
CA GLU A 194 5.20 1.29 32.12
C GLU A 194 6.23 2.31 32.63
N VAL A 195 7.49 1.88 32.79
CA VAL A 195 8.61 2.77 33.19
C VAL A 195 8.85 3.85 32.12
N TYR A 196 8.74 3.49 30.83
CA TYR A 196 8.98 4.43 29.72
C TYR A 196 7.80 5.30 29.32
N ALA A 197 6.58 5.02 29.78
CA ALA A 197 5.39 5.83 29.55
C ALA A 197 5.47 7.17 30.30
N GLN A 198 6.23 7.22 31.40
CA GLN A 198 6.40 8.40 32.23
C GLN A 198 7.32 9.47 31.61
N GLN A 199 7.97 9.19 30.48
CA GLN A 199 8.88 10.12 29.80
C GLN A 199 8.24 10.79 28.58
N ARG A 200 8.25 12.14 28.57
CA ARG A 200 8.06 12.94 27.35
C ARG A 200 9.35 12.88 26.51
N PRO A 201 9.33 12.34 25.28
CA PRO A 201 10.53 12.29 24.46
C PRO A 201 10.95 13.71 24.05
N THR A 202 12.22 14.07 24.27
CA THR A 202 12.83 15.33 23.77
C THR A 202 13.02 15.33 22.26
N SER A 203 12.99 14.16 21.62
CA SER A 203 12.76 14.01 20.18
C SER A 203 12.20 12.63 19.88
N GLU A 204 11.24 12.52 18.96
CA GLU A 204 10.61 11.26 18.54
C GLU A 204 11.60 10.26 17.89
N ARG A 205 12.84 10.70 17.59
CA ARG A 205 13.74 10.04 16.63
C ARG A 205 14.78 9.08 17.22
N SER A 206 15.01 9.08 18.53
CA SER A 206 15.88 8.07 19.16
C SER A 206 15.58 7.96 20.65
N LEU A 207 14.87 6.91 21.05
CA LEU A 207 14.76 6.59 22.46
C LEU A 207 16.13 6.07 22.94
N PRO A 208 16.76 6.70 23.94
CA PRO A 208 18.02 6.22 24.50
C PRO A 208 17.81 4.89 25.22
N SER A 209 18.91 4.16 25.41
CA SER A 209 18.92 2.95 26.24
C SER A 209 18.45 3.24 27.66
N PRO A 210 17.79 2.28 28.34
CA PRO A 210 17.48 2.44 29.75
C PRO A 210 18.77 2.64 30.52
N THR A 211 18.74 3.60 31.44
CA THR A 211 19.80 3.78 32.43
C THR A 211 19.76 2.64 33.44
N ASN A 212 20.85 2.39 34.17
CA ASN A 212 20.89 1.35 35.20
C ASN A 212 19.76 1.51 36.24
N GLN A 213 19.42 2.75 36.61
CA GLN A 213 18.29 3.02 37.49
C GLN A 213 16.96 2.56 36.89
N GLN A 214 16.73 2.83 35.60
CA GLN A 214 15.52 2.39 34.91
C GLN A 214 15.47 0.86 34.77
N PHE A 215 16.60 0.21 34.48
CA PHE A 215 16.63 -1.26 34.49
C PHE A 215 16.29 -1.83 35.88
N GLN A 216 16.76 -1.19 36.94
CA GLN A 216 16.42 -1.58 38.31
C GLN A 216 14.92 -1.39 38.61
N GLU A 217 14.32 -0.28 38.16
CA GLU A 217 12.88 -0.04 38.27
C GLU A 217 12.06 -1.09 37.50
N ILE A 218 12.45 -1.40 36.25
CA ILE A 218 11.81 -2.45 35.44
C ILE A 218 11.92 -3.81 36.14
N THR A 219 13.10 -4.14 36.66
CA THR A 219 13.36 -5.42 37.35
C THR A 219 12.50 -5.54 38.61
N ASN A 220 12.39 -4.47 39.39
CA ASN A 220 11.55 -4.44 40.59
C ASN A 220 10.07 -4.64 40.25
N LEU A 221 9.57 -3.95 39.22
CA LEU A 221 8.18 -4.12 38.76
C LEU A 221 7.92 -5.54 38.25
N TYR A 222 8.84 -6.10 37.47
CA TYR A 222 8.73 -7.47 37.00
C TYR A 222 8.65 -8.46 38.17
N ASN A 223 9.54 -8.32 39.15
CA ASN A 223 9.60 -9.19 40.32
C ASN A 223 8.37 -9.10 41.22
N GLN A 224 7.66 -7.96 41.20
CA GLN A 224 6.39 -7.80 41.91
C GLN A 224 5.21 -8.47 41.18
N GLN A 225 5.28 -8.59 39.86
CA GLN A 225 4.17 -9.07 39.03
C GLN A 225 4.33 -10.52 38.57
N THR A 226 5.54 -11.09 38.68
CA THR A 226 5.83 -12.46 38.25
C THR A 226 5.44 -13.52 39.28
N THR A 227 4.94 -14.65 38.80
CA THR A 227 4.75 -15.88 39.59
C THR A 227 5.81 -16.95 39.30
N PHE A 228 6.76 -16.66 38.39
CA PHE A 228 7.66 -17.64 37.79
C PHE A 228 9.10 -17.59 38.32
N GLY A 229 9.39 -16.70 39.27
CA GLY A 229 10.70 -16.54 39.92
C GLY A 229 11.25 -15.11 39.84
N ILE A 230 12.20 -14.80 40.72
CA ILE A 230 12.87 -13.49 40.80
C ILE A 230 13.89 -13.39 39.66
N ALA A 231 13.82 -12.29 38.91
CA ALA A 231 14.75 -11.91 37.87
C ALA A 231 15.77 -10.87 38.37
N ASP A 232 16.99 -10.93 37.82
CA ASP A 232 17.97 -9.86 37.95
C ASP A 232 17.96 -8.91 36.74
N ILE A 233 18.74 -7.83 36.83
CA ILE A 233 18.84 -6.81 35.77
C ILE A 233 19.34 -7.43 34.46
N ALA A 234 20.31 -8.35 34.51
CA ALA A 234 20.90 -8.94 33.32
C ALA A 234 19.89 -9.82 32.57
N GLN A 235 19.03 -10.54 33.30
CA GLN A 235 17.95 -11.33 32.73
C GLN A 235 16.90 -10.44 32.05
N ILE A 236 16.51 -9.33 32.68
CA ILE A 236 15.60 -8.35 32.08
C ILE A 236 16.20 -7.77 30.80
N GLU A 237 17.46 -7.35 30.83
CA GLU A 237 18.17 -6.85 29.64
C GLU A 237 18.16 -7.88 28.50
N GLN A 238 18.44 -9.15 28.83
CA GLN A 238 18.41 -10.24 27.87
C GLN A 238 17.02 -10.43 27.27
N TRP A 239 15.95 -10.45 28.08
CA TRP A 239 14.58 -10.66 27.61
C TRP A 239 14.09 -9.50 26.75
N LEU A 240 14.42 -8.26 27.09
CA LEU A 240 14.08 -7.11 26.24
C LEU A 240 14.87 -7.15 24.92
N SER A 241 16.13 -7.60 24.94
CA SER A 241 16.92 -7.82 23.73
C SER A 241 16.29 -8.89 22.83
N ILE A 242 15.80 -9.99 23.40
CA ILE A 242 15.05 -11.03 22.67
C ILE A 242 13.80 -10.44 22.02
N CYS A 243 13.02 -9.65 22.75
CA CYS A 243 11.83 -8.97 22.21
C CYS A 243 12.19 -8.07 21.02
N ILE A 244 13.29 -7.32 21.11
CA ILE A 244 13.78 -6.46 20.03
C ILE A 244 14.17 -7.28 18.80
N GLN A 245 14.88 -8.40 19.00
CA GLN A 245 15.31 -9.28 17.90
C GLN A 245 14.11 -9.92 17.21
N ALA A 246 13.15 -10.45 17.97
CA ALA A 246 11.93 -11.03 17.43
C ALA A 246 11.14 -9.99 16.61
N LEU A 247 10.95 -8.78 17.13
CA LEU A 247 10.29 -7.69 16.39
C LEU A 247 11.03 -7.32 15.11
N ARG A 248 12.37 -7.32 15.12
CA ARG A 248 13.16 -7.06 13.92
C ARG A 248 12.96 -8.14 12.87
N LYS A 249 13.11 -9.40 13.27
CA LYS A 249 12.93 -10.55 12.38
C LYS A 249 11.51 -10.57 11.80
N TYR A 250 10.51 -10.26 12.61
CA TYR A 250 9.12 -10.22 12.18
C TYR A 250 8.81 -9.04 11.24
N GLN A 251 9.56 -7.92 11.34
CA GLN A 251 9.48 -6.81 10.40
C GLN A 251 10.22 -7.07 9.08
N THR A 252 11.34 -7.79 9.15
CA THR A 252 12.12 -8.20 7.99
C THR A 252 11.68 -9.59 7.60
N ILE A 253 10.57 -9.72 6.86
CA ILE A 253 10.31 -10.97 6.15
C ILE A 253 11.54 -11.18 5.25
N PRO A 254 12.34 -12.24 5.44
CA PRO A 254 13.49 -12.48 4.58
C PRO A 254 12.95 -12.78 3.19
N VAL A 255 13.08 -11.83 2.28
CA VAL A 255 12.84 -12.05 0.86
C VAL A 255 14.07 -12.79 0.34
N ILE A 256 13.94 -14.09 0.17
CA ILE A 256 14.95 -14.92 -0.46
C ILE A 256 14.69 -14.82 -1.97
N SER A 257 15.75 -14.60 -2.77
CA SER A 257 15.61 -14.63 -4.23
C SER A 257 15.09 -15.99 -4.66
N LEU A 258 14.16 -16.02 -5.62
CA LEU A 258 13.76 -17.27 -6.26
C LEU A 258 14.94 -17.93 -6.99
N ASP A 259 15.97 -17.16 -7.36
CA ASP A 259 17.20 -17.68 -7.96
C ASP A 259 18.18 -18.27 -6.92
N ALA A 260 17.89 -18.19 -5.63
CA ALA A 260 18.79 -18.69 -4.61
C ALA A 260 18.81 -20.23 -4.62
N PRO A 261 19.98 -20.86 -4.35
CA PRO A 261 20.14 -22.30 -4.35
C PRO A 261 19.30 -22.95 -3.25
N SER A 262 18.43 -23.90 -3.61
CA SER A 262 17.52 -24.60 -2.67
C SER A 262 18.23 -25.38 -1.56
N GLY A 263 19.50 -25.74 -1.73
CA GLY A 263 20.29 -26.55 -0.79
C GLY A 263 21.51 -25.86 -0.17
N GLY A 264 21.67 -24.54 -0.32
CA GLY A 264 22.83 -23.80 0.19
C GLY A 264 24.17 -24.11 -0.51
N ASN A 265 24.14 -24.88 -1.60
CA ASN A 265 25.26 -25.16 -2.48
C ASN A 265 25.01 -24.52 -3.86
N GLU A 266 26.02 -23.87 -4.45
CA GLU A 266 25.95 -23.19 -5.75
C GLU A 266 25.54 -24.12 -6.92
N HIS A 267 25.58 -25.44 -6.71
CA HIS A 267 25.15 -26.45 -7.68
C HIS A 267 23.71 -26.97 -7.50
N SER A 268 22.95 -26.46 -6.53
CA SER A 268 21.54 -26.86 -6.35
C SER A 268 20.59 -26.04 -7.22
N SER A 269 19.49 -26.65 -7.66
CA SER A 269 18.44 -25.97 -8.43
C SER A 269 17.95 -24.72 -7.70
N PRO A 270 17.63 -23.64 -8.44
CA PRO A 270 17.07 -22.44 -7.85
C PRO A 270 15.73 -22.72 -7.16
N LEU A 271 15.44 -21.94 -6.11
CA LEU A 271 14.19 -21.99 -5.35
C LEU A 271 12.94 -21.85 -6.25
N SER A 272 13.04 -21.11 -7.35
CA SER A 272 11.98 -20.97 -8.36
C SER A 272 11.51 -22.31 -8.93
N GLU A 273 12.40 -23.29 -9.04
CA GLU A 273 12.09 -24.61 -9.60
C GLU A 273 11.51 -25.57 -8.56
N THR A 274 11.66 -25.25 -7.27
CA THR A 274 11.14 -26.06 -6.15
C THR A 274 9.86 -25.51 -5.56
N ILE A 275 9.54 -24.25 -5.83
CA ILE A 275 8.27 -23.63 -5.43
C ILE A 275 7.17 -24.18 -6.33
N ILE A 276 6.23 -24.89 -5.70
CA ILE A 276 5.02 -25.39 -6.33
C ILE A 276 4.15 -24.17 -6.63
N ASP A 277 3.79 -23.98 -7.90
CA ASP A 277 2.82 -22.98 -8.30
C ASP A 277 1.43 -23.40 -7.81
N GLU A 278 1.00 -22.86 -6.68
CA GLU A 278 -0.35 -23.10 -6.11
C GLU A 278 -1.49 -22.64 -7.04
N THR A 279 -1.20 -21.87 -8.10
CA THR A 279 -2.19 -21.48 -9.12
C THR A 279 -2.18 -22.38 -10.35
N SER A 280 -1.11 -23.16 -10.54
CA SER A 280 -1.08 -24.24 -11.52
C SER A 280 -1.76 -25.46 -10.92
N ASN A 281 -3.10 -25.44 -10.89
CA ASN A 281 -3.89 -26.65 -10.80
C ASN A 281 -3.29 -27.64 -11.80
N SER A 282 -2.89 -28.82 -11.31
CA SER A 282 -2.47 -29.94 -12.15
C SER A 282 -3.53 -30.19 -13.23
N GLN A 283 -3.17 -30.74 -14.39
CA GLN A 283 -4.16 -31.08 -15.42
C GLN A 283 -5.32 -31.93 -14.86
N GLU A 284 -5.03 -32.78 -13.88
CA GLU A 284 -6.01 -33.57 -13.15
C GLU A 284 -6.92 -32.72 -12.26
N GLU A 285 -6.38 -31.79 -11.45
CA GLU A 285 -7.20 -30.84 -10.68
C GLU A 285 -8.02 -29.91 -11.56
N ARG A 286 -7.50 -29.49 -12.72
CA ARG A 286 -8.29 -28.69 -13.68
C ARG A 286 -9.47 -29.49 -14.20
N LEU A 287 -9.28 -30.76 -14.55
CA LEU A 287 -10.36 -31.65 -14.99
C LEU A 287 -11.37 -31.89 -13.87
N ILE A 288 -10.91 -32.14 -12.64
CA ILE A 288 -11.77 -32.30 -11.46
C ILE A 288 -12.58 -31.03 -11.20
N ILE A 289 -11.96 -29.85 -11.25
CA ILE A 289 -12.64 -28.55 -11.10
C ILE A 289 -13.64 -28.35 -12.26
N GLN A 290 -13.28 -28.69 -13.50
CA GLN A 290 -14.17 -28.57 -14.66
C GLN A 290 -15.39 -29.50 -14.57
N GLU A 291 -15.22 -30.70 -14.01
CA GLU A 291 -16.30 -31.68 -13.82
C GLU A 291 -17.18 -31.38 -12.60
N GLN A 292 -16.61 -30.84 -11.52
CA GLN A 292 -17.31 -30.58 -10.26
C GLN A 292 -17.94 -29.17 -10.16
N THR A 293 -17.39 -28.18 -10.86
CA THR A 293 -17.92 -26.80 -10.87
C THR A 293 -19.39 -26.71 -11.33
N PRO A 294 -19.83 -27.41 -12.39
CA PRO A 294 -21.24 -27.40 -12.79
C PRO A 294 -22.17 -27.96 -11.71
N GLN A 295 -21.71 -28.97 -10.96
CA GLN A 295 -22.49 -29.60 -9.88
C GLN A 295 -22.59 -28.68 -8.66
N LEU A 296 -21.49 -28.00 -8.31
CA LEU A 296 -21.49 -26.97 -7.26
C LEU A 296 -22.40 -25.78 -7.61
N ILE A 297 -22.36 -25.31 -8.87
CA ILE A 297 -23.25 -24.26 -9.36
C ILE A 297 -24.72 -24.73 -9.34
N ALA A 298 -24.99 -26.01 -9.64
CA ALA A 298 -26.33 -26.58 -9.56
C ALA A 298 -26.86 -26.59 -8.12
N ILE A 299 -26.05 -27.00 -7.13
CA ILE A 299 -26.42 -26.98 -5.71
C ILE A 299 -26.69 -25.54 -5.25
N LEU A 300 -25.82 -24.60 -5.61
CA LEU A 300 -26.01 -23.17 -5.32
C LEU A 300 -27.32 -22.66 -5.94
N SER A 301 -27.60 -23.00 -7.20
CA SER A 301 -28.81 -22.58 -7.90
C SER A 301 -30.07 -23.20 -7.29
N GLU A 302 -30.04 -24.48 -6.93
CA GLU A 302 -31.15 -25.16 -6.25
C GLU A 302 -31.42 -24.56 -4.88
N PHE A 303 -30.37 -24.32 -4.10
CA PHE A 303 -30.49 -23.65 -2.80
C PHE A 303 -31.10 -22.25 -2.94
N LEU A 304 -30.61 -21.45 -3.89
CA LEU A 304 -31.09 -20.10 -4.11
C LEU A 304 -32.54 -20.06 -4.63
N ASN A 305 -33.01 -21.11 -5.28
CA ASN A 305 -34.43 -21.25 -5.66
C ASN A 305 -35.33 -21.62 -4.47
N GLN A 306 -34.77 -22.16 -3.38
CA GLN A 306 -35.52 -22.61 -2.19
C GLN A 306 -35.57 -21.56 -1.07
N ILE A 307 -34.73 -20.53 -1.13
CA ILE A 307 -34.74 -19.46 -0.12
C ILE A 307 -35.88 -18.46 -0.39
N ASP A 308 -36.34 -17.84 0.70
CA ASP A 308 -37.32 -16.75 0.61
C ASP A 308 -36.75 -15.59 -0.22
N GLN A 309 -37.60 -14.99 -1.05
CA GLN A 309 -37.22 -13.89 -1.95
C GLN A 309 -36.60 -12.71 -1.19
N THR A 310 -37.05 -12.44 0.03
CA THR A 310 -36.47 -11.37 0.86
C THR A 310 -35.04 -11.71 1.29
N ILE A 311 -34.76 -12.98 1.55
CA ILE A 311 -33.41 -13.45 1.90
C ILE A 311 -32.49 -13.39 0.67
N ASP A 312 -32.98 -13.78 -0.52
CA ASP A 312 -32.26 -13.60 -1.80
C ASP A 312 -31.86 -12.13 -1.99
N HIS A 313 -32.78 -11.20 -1.77
CA HIS A 313 -32.50 -9.76 -1.83
C HIS A 313 -31.42 -9.31 -0.85
N TYR A 314 -31.43 -9.82 0.38
CA TYR A 314 -30.38 -9.52 1.35
C TYR A 314 -29.02 -10.06 0.94
N LEU A 315 -28.98 -11.30 0.43
CA LEU A 315 -27.75 -11.95 -0.04
C LEU A 315 -27.20 -11.25 -1.28
N LEU A 316 -28.05 -10.87 -2.23
CA LEU A 316 -27.69 -10.07 -3.40
C LEU A 316 -26.99 -8.77 -3.01
N LEU A 317 -27.55 -8.01 -2.07
CA LEU A 317 -26.94 -6.76 -1.61
C LEU A 317 -25.65 -7.02 -0.80
N ARG A 318 -25.64 -8.07 0.02
CA ARG A 318 -24.49 -8.42 0.86
C ARG A 318 -23.29 -8.90 0.07
N TYR A 319 -23.50 -9.71 -0.96
CA TYR A 319 -22.44 -10.42 -1.69
C TYR A 319 -22.25 -9.90 -3.12
N GLY A 320 -23.30 -9.43 -3.80
CA GLY A 320 -23.19 -8.81 -5.12
C GLY A 320 -22.60 -7.40 -5.06
N LEU A 321 -23.01 -6.59 -4.07
CA LEU A 321 -22.47 -5.23 -3.84
C LEU A 321 -21.45 -5.17 -2.70
N GLU A 322 -21.19 -6.30 -2.06
CA GLU A 322 -20.34 -6.39 -0.85
C GLU A 322 -20.79 -5.46 0.29
N ALA A 323 -22.07 -5.08 0.32
CA ALA A 323 -22.57 -4.09 1.26
C ALA A 323 -22.64 -4.63 2.70
N LYS A 324 -22.34 -3.76 3.67
CA LYS A 324 -22.48 -4.11 5.10
C LYS A 324 -23.95 -4.13 5.50
N TYR A 325 -24.35 -5.05 6.38
CA TYR A 325 -25.74 -5.15 6.85
C TYR A 325 -26.34 -3.84 7.40
N ARG A 326 -25.51 -2.96 7.99
CA ARG A 326 -25.95 -1.63 8.45
C ARG A 326 -26.36 -0.69 7.32
N ALA A 327 -25.76 -0.82 6.14
CA ALA A 327 -26.14 -0.06 4.95
C ALA A 327 -27.37 -0.66 4.26
N ILE A 328 -27.60 -1.97 4.40
CA ILE A 328 -28.75 -2.67 3.84
C ILE A 328 -30.03 -2.43 4.68
N ALA A 329 -29.90 -2.36 6.01
CA ALA A 329 -31.04 -2.24 6.93
C ALA A 329 -32.04 -1.11 6.63
N PRO A 330 -31.59 0.11 6.33
CA PRO A 330 -32.47 1.22 5.97
C PRO A 330 -33.32 0.97 4.73
N ILE A 331 -32.85 0.16 3.76
CA ILE A 331 -33.55 -0.11 2.50
C ILE A 331 -34.87 -0.85 2.74
N PHE A 332 -34.88 -1.74 3.73
CA PHE A 332 -36.05 -2.57 4.07
C PHE A 332 -36.76 -2.09 5.33
N ALA A 333 -36.39 -0.94 5.89
CA ALA A 333 -36.92 -0.40 7.14
C ALA A 333 -36.87 -1.40 8.32
N VAL A 334 -35.78 -2.19 8.40
CA VAL A 334 -35.56 -3.17 9.48
C VAL A 334 -34.26 -2.89 10.23
N HIS A 335 -34.11 -3.48 11.42
CA HIS A 335 -32.84 -3.46 12.14
C HIS A 335 -31.83 -4.43 11.50
N TYR A 336 -30.53 -4.11 11.52
CA TYR A 336 -29.49 -4.90 10.84
C TYR A 336 -29.44 -6.38 11.30
N THR A 337 -29.85 -6.68 12.54
CA THR A 337 -29.93 -8.05 13.07
C THR A 337 -30.99 -8.90 12.39
N ASN A 338 -32.05 -8.25 11.88
CA ASN A 338 -33.13 -8.92 11.15
C ASN A 338 -32.73 -9.24 9.72
N ILE A 339 -31.57 -8.78 9.28
CA ILE A 339 -30.94 -9.14 8.00
C ILE A 339 -29.83 -10.16 8.25
N SER A 340 -28.92 -9.86 9.19
CA SER A 340 -27.76 -10.72 9.43
C SER A 340 -28.13 -12.11 9.93
N ARG A 341 -29.17 -12.24 10.77
CA ARG A 341 -29.61 -13.55 11.28
C ARG A 341 -30.16 -14.44 10.15
N PRO A 342 -31.14 -14.00 9.33
CA PRO A 342 -31.58 -14.80 8.17
C PRO A 342 -30.47 -15.12 7.18
N CYS A 343 -29.59 -14.17 6.84
CA CYS A 343 -28.47 -14.43 5.93
C CYS A 343 -27.51 -15.49 6.50
N ASN A 344 -27.17 -15.41 7.78
CA ASN A 344 -26.32 -16.40 8.43
C ASN A 344 -27.00 -17.78 8.49
N GLN A 345 -28.31 -17.83 8.75
CA GLN A 345 -29.07 -19.08 8.72
C GLN A 345 -29.11 -19.69 7.31
N ALA A 346 -29.31 -18.87 6.28
CA ALA A 346 -29.24 -19.31 4.89
C ALA A 346 -27.85 -19.86 4.55
N LYS A 347 -26.78 -19.17 4.93
CA LYS A 347 -25.40 -19.64 4.73
C LYS A 347 -25.15 -20.98 5.41
N GLN A 348 -25.62 -21.15 6.66
CA GLN A 348 -25.48 -22.42 7.39
C GLN A 348 -26.27 -23.55 6.74
N LYS A 349 -27.47 -23.27 6.19
CA LYS A 349 -28.22 -24.25 5.40
C LYS A 349 -27.47 -24.65 4.14
N LEU A 350 -26.92 -23.69 3.38
CA LEU A 350 -26.13 -23.97 2.19
C LEU A 350 -24.89 -24.80 2.52
N LEU A 351 -24.16 -24.48 3.60
CA LEU A 351 -23.05 -25.30 4.09
C LEU A 351 -23.50 -26.72 4.44
N SER A 352 -24.65 -26.89 5.10
CA SER A 352 -25.16 -28.21 5.44
C SER A 352 -25.54 -29.03 4.19
N GLN A 353 -26.08 -28.39 3.15
CA GLN A 353 -26.38 -29.07 1.88
C GLN A 353 -25.09 -29.46 1.14
N LEU A 354 -24.10 -28.58 1.12
CA LEU A 354 -22.78 -28.89 0.56
C LEU A 354 -22.10 -30.04 1.30
N ALA A 355 -22.21 -30.09 2.64
CA ALA A 355 -21.68 -31.17 3.45
C ALA A 355 -22.40 -32.51 3.18
N GLN A 356 -23.72 -32.48 3.01
CA GLN A 356 -24.49 -33.68 2.63
C GLN A 356 -24.12 -34.16 1.23
N TRP A 357 -23.95 -33.25 0.28
CA TRP A 357 -23.50 -33.57 -1.07
C TRP A 357 -22.08 -34.15 -1.08
N SER A 358 -21.14 -33.54 -0.35
CA SER A 358 -19.76 -34.07 -0.26
C SER A 358 -19.72 -35.45 0.38
N GLN A 359 -20.60 -35.71 1.36
CA GLN A 359 -20.72 -37.03 1.96
C GLN A 359 -21.27 -38.06 0.97
N LYS A 360 -22.25 -37.69 0.15
CA LYS A 360 -22.91 -38.59 -0.79
C LYS A 360 -22.09 -38.88 -2.04
N GLU A 361 -21.52 -37.84 -2.66
CA GLU A 361 -20.86 -37.95 -3.97
C GLU A 361 -19.34 -38.12 -3.85
N LEU A 362 -18.71 -37.61 -2.78
CA LEU A 362 -17.26 -37.69 -2.58
C LEU A 362 -16.85 -38.63 -1.43
N ASN A 363 -17.81 -39.23 -0.70
CA ASN A 363 -17.57 -40.00 0.52
C ASN A 363 -16.77 -39.25 1.60
N ILE A 364 -16.81 -37.91 1.59
CA ILE A 364 -16.13 -37.06 2.58
C ILE A 364 -17.11 -36.74 3.70
N THR A 365 -16.77 -37.08 4.95
CA THR A 365 -17.56 -36.67 6.12
C THR A 365 -16.90 -35.44 6.76
N PRO A 366 -17.35 -34.22 6.44
CA PRO A 366 -16.72 -33.01 6.96
C PRO A 366 -16.94 -32.89 8.46
N ASP A 367 -15.85 -32.64 9.20
CA ASP A 367 -15.91 -32.33 10.63
C ASP A 367 -16.18 -30.84 10.89
N SER A 368 -16.28 -30.45 12.17
CA SER A 368 -16.56 -29.07 12.55
C SER A 368 -15.47 -28.09 12.13
N GLU A 369 -14.22 -28.54 11.95
CA GLU A 369 -13.10 -27.70 11.56
C GLU A 369 -13.11 -27.47 10.04
N MET A 370 -13.35 -28.53 9.25
CA MET A 370 -13.55 -28.43 7.81
C MET A 370 -14.74 -27.52 7.46
N LEU A 371 -15.87 -27.64 8.17
CA LEU A 371 -17.01 -26.75 7.97
C LEU A 371 -16.70 -25.29 8.31
N ALA A 372 -15.85 -25.05 9.32
CA ALA A 372 -15.39 -23.70 9.63
C ALA A 372 -14.51 -23.14 8.50
N GLN A 373 -13.59 -23.95 7.99
CA GLN A 373 -12.70 -23.61 6.87
C GLN A 373 -13.46 -23.37 5.56
N MET A 374 -14.58 -24.06 5.32
CA MET A 374 -15.44 -23.88 4.13
C MET A 374 -16.20 -22.56 4.09
N ASN A 375 -16.28 -21.79 5.19
CA ASN A 375 -17.01 -20.52 5.20
C ASN A 375 -16.44 -19.49 4.23
N ALA A 376 -15.11 -19.31 4.21
CA ALA A 376 -14.48 -18.30 3.38
C ALA A 376 -14.59 -18.62 1.88
N PRO A 377 -14.30 -19.86 1.42
CA PRO A 377 -14.58 -20.27 0.04
C PRO A 377 -16.04 -20.08 -0.36
N LEU A 378 -16.99 -20.44 0.52
CA LEU A 378 -18.41 -20.26 0.23
C LEU A 378 -18.79 -18.78 0.04
N GLU A 379 -18.26 -17.88 0.88
CA GLU A 379 -18.48 -16.45 0.70
C GLU A 379 -17.91 -15.96 -0.64
N GLY A 380 -16.73 -16.44 -1.05
CA GLY A 380 -16.19 -16.19 -2.38
C GLY A 380 -17.10 -16.67 -3.51
N CYS A 381 -17.66 -17.88 -3.40
CA CYS A 381 -18.63 -18.41 -4.37
C CYS A 381 -19.90 -17.55 -4.45
N LEU A 382 -20.43 -17.10 -3.32
CA LEU A 382 -21.62 -16.24 -3.28
C LEU A 382 -21.33 -14.87 -3.91
N ILE A 383 -20.15 -14.27 -3.65
CA ILE A 383 -19.73 -13.03 -4.30
C ILE A 383 -19.71 -13.22 -5.81
N HIS A 384 -19.01 -14.26 -6.29
CA HIS A 384 -18.90 -14.54 -7.72
C HIS A 384 -20.27 -14.76 -8.36
N TYR A 385 -21.13 -15.56 -7.75
CA TYR A 385 -22.48 -15.83 -8.25
C TYR A 385 -23.32 -14.55 -8.40
N TYR A 386 -23.40 -13.72 -7.36
CA TYR A 386 -24.25 -12.53 -7.41
C TYR A 386 -23.66 -11.41 -8.29
N GLN A 387 -22.33 -11.32 -8.37
CA GLN A 387 -21.68 -10.40 -9.32
C GLN A 387 -21.89 -10.84 -10.77
N ASP A 388 -21.77 -12.13 -11.08
CA ASP A 388 -22.09 -12.69 -12.41
C ASP A 388 -23.58 -12.50 -12.76
N LEU A 389 -24.47 -12.67 -11.78
CA LEU A 389 -25.89 -12.36 -11.96
C LEU A 389 -26.12 -10.90 -12.36
N ILE A 390 -25.51 -9.94 -11.64
CA ILE A 390 -25.62 -8.51 -11.98
C ILE A 390 -24.99 -8.25 -13.35
N PHE A 391 -23.84 -8.88 -13.62
CA PHE A 391 -23.12 -8.74 -14.88
C PHE A 391 -24.00 -9.10 -16.07
N ARG A 392 -24.55 -10.32 -16.07
CA ARG A 392 -25.39 -10.86 -17.14
C ARG A 392 -26.76 -10.18 -17.22
N SER A 393 -27.31 -9.74 -16.09
CA SER A 393 -28.66 -9.17 -16.05
C SER A 393 -28.74 -7.72 -16.52
N VAL A 394 -27.68 -6.93 -16.32
CA VAL A 394 -27.72 -5.49 -16.65
C VAL A 394 -26.40 -4.94 -17.17
N PHE A 395 -25.27 -5.31 -16.57
CA PHE A 395 -24.00 -4.64 -16.88
C PHE A 395 -23.56 -4.88 -18.33
N GLN A 396 -23.57 -6.14 -18.78
CA GLN A 396 -23.10 -6.52 -20.11
C GLN A 396 -23.86 -5.79 -21.23
N GLN A 397 -25.18 -5.73 -21.11
CA GLN A 397 -26.03 -5.03 -22.09
C GLN A 397 -25.69 -3.53 -22.16
N VAL A 398 -25.53 -2.88 -21.01
CA VAL A 398 -25.25 -1.43 -20.95
C VAL A 398 -23.83 -1.16 -21.43
N TRP A 399 -22.87 -2.00 -21.06
CA TRP A 399 -21.50 -1.94 -21.54
C TRP A 399 -21.45 -1.97 -23.08
N GLN A 400 -22.17 -2.91 -23.70
CA GLN A 400 -22.25 -3.02 -25.17
C GLN A 400 -22.93 -1.82 -25.86
N GLN A 401 -23.74 -1.05 -25.13
CA GLN A 401 -24.40 0.16 -25.64
C GLN A 401 -23.56 1.43 -25.47
N LEU A 402 -22.49 1.39 -24.65
CA LEU A 402 -21.52 2.46 -24.60
C LEU A 402 -20.81 2.56 -25.95
N ASP A 403 -20.52 3.78 -26.41
CA ASP A 403 -19.67 3.96 -27.57
C ASP A 403 -18.24 3.49 -27.28
N SER A 404 -17.53 3.10 -28.34
CA SER A 404 -16.19 2.53 -28.25
C SER A 404 -15.18 3.45 -27.57
N GLN A 405 -15.35 4.77 -27.67
CA GLN A 405 -14.48 5.72 -27.01
C GLN A 405 -14.65 5.67 -25.50
N ARG A 406 -15.89 5.64 -25.00
CA ARG A 406 -16.17 5.51 -23.56
C ARG A 406 -15.70 4.17 -22.99
N GLN A 407 -15.95 3.06 -23.70
CA GLN A 407 -15.44 1.74 -23.29
C GLN A 407 -13.92 1.78 -23.12
N TYR A 408 -13.22 2.39 -24.09
CA TYR A 408 -11.76 2.46 -24.07
C TYR A 408 -11.23 3.39 -22.97
N LEU A 409 -11.90 4.52 -22.69
CA LEU A 409 -11.55 5.38 -21.55
C LEU A 409 -11.65 4.61 -20.21
N LEU A 410 -12.75 3.86 -20.01
CA LEU A 410 -12.96 3.06 -18.81
C LEU A 410 -11.93 1.92 -18.70
N TYR A 411 -11.57 1.29 -19.83
CA TYR A 411 -10.48 0.30 -19.90
C TYR A 411 -9.15 0.90 -19.44
N LEU A 412 -8.72 2.03 -20.02
CA LEU A 412 -7.45 2.66 -19.66
C LEU A 412 -7.43 3.09 -18.18
N ARG A 413 -8.58 3.53 -17.66
CA ARG A 413 -8.69 3.97 -16.28
C ARG A 413 -8.63 2.80 -15.29
N TYR A 414 -9.36 1.72 -15.53
CA TYR A 414 -9.56 0.67 -14.55
C TYR A 414 -8.69 -0.57 -14.75
N CYS A 415 -8.26 -0.85 -15.98
CA CYS A 415 -7.39 -1.98 -16.31
C CYS A 415 -5.93 -1.54 -16.34
N GLU A 416 -5.60 -0.48 -17.09
CA GLU A 416 -4.23 0.04 -17.20
C GLU A 416 -3.84 0.99 -16.05
N LEU A 417 -4.79 1.30 -15.15
CA LEU A 417 -4.60 2.18 -13.99
C LEU A 417 -4.03 3.56 -14.35
N LYS A 418 -4.29 4.06 -15.56
CA LYS A 418 -3.82 5.37 -16.02
C LYS A 418 -4.64 6.49 -15.38
N ASP A 419 -3.97 7.61 -15.10
CA ASP A 419 -4.65 8.82 -14.64
C ASP A 419 -5.24 9.62 -15.82
N GLU A 420 -6.10 10.59 -15.51
CA GLU A 420 -6.77 11.41 -16.53
C GLU A 420 -5.78 12.11 -17.47
N ALA A 421 -4.60 12.50 -16.98
CA ALA A 421 -3.59 13.22 -17.75
C ALA A 421 -2.84 12.28 -18.70
N ALA A 422 -2.50 11.07 -18.24
CA ALA A 422 -1.89 10.03 -19.05
C ALA A 422 -2.83 9.57 -20.18
N ILE A 423 -4.11 9.37 -19.87
CA ILE A 423 -5.14 9.03 -20.86
C ILE A 423 -5.29 10.16 -21.88
N ALA A 424 -5.37 11.42 -21.43
CA ALA A 424 -5.49 12.58 -22.32
C ALA A 424 -4.29 12.69 -23.28
N HIS A 425 -3.07 12.48 -22.78
CA HIS A 425 -1.87 12.50 -23.60
C HIS A 425 -1.86 11.37 -24.64
N GLU A 426 -2.21 10.14 -24.23
CA GLU A 426 -2.23 8.97 -25.12
C GLU A 426 -3.26 9.09 -26.24
N LEU A 427 -4.46 9.60 -25.92
CA LEU A 427 -5.55 9.75 -26.88
C LEU A 427 -5.52 11.08 -27.62
N GLN A 428 -4.56 11.97 -27.32
CA GLN A 428 -4.49 13.34 -27.84
C GLN A 428 -5.81 14.11 -27.63
N MET A 429 -6.43 13.89 -26.48
CA MET A 429 -7.70 14.49 -26.07
C MET A 429 -7.48 15.58 -25.03
N ASP A 430 -8.44 16.51 -24.91
CA ASP A 430 -8.43 17.45 -23.79
C ASP A 430 -8.73 16.70 -22.47
N PRO A 431 -8.00 16.97 -21.37
CA PRO A 431 -8.27 16.34 -20.06
C PRO A 431 -9.72 16.51 -19.58
N SER A 432 -10.40 17.61 -19.93
CA SER A 432 -11.81 17.80 -19.59
C SER A 432 -12.71 16.81 -20.33
N GLN A 433 -12.41 16.49 -21.58
CA GLN A 433 -13.16 15.51 -22.37
C GLN A 433 -12.95 14.09 -21.84
N VAL A 434 -11.72 13.76 -21.42
CA VAL A 434 -11.42 12.48 -20.74
C VAL A 434 -12.23 12.36 -19.45
N ARG A 435 -12.20 13.40 -18.60
CA ARG A 435 -12.97 13.42 -17.35
C ARG A 435 -14.47 13.28 -17.60
N GLU A 436 -15.02 14.05 -18.54
CA GLU A 436 -16.44 14.00 -18.88
C GLU A 436 -16.83 12.61 -19.40
N GLY A 437 -16.00 12.00 -20.26
CA GLY A 437 -16.20 10.65 -20.79
C GLY A 437 -16.22 9.59 -19.68
N LEU A 438 -15.24 9.63 -18.77
CA LEU A 438 -15.17 8.73 -17.62
C LEU A 438 -16.37 8.90 -16.68
N GLN A 439 -16.69 10.13 -16.28
CA GLN A 439 -17.82 10.42 -15.40
C GLN A 439 -19.15 9.99 -16.02
N THR A 440 -19.33 10.23 -17.32
CA THR A 440 -20.54 9.83 -18.03
C THR A 440 -20.65 8.30 -18.12
N GLY A 441 -19.56 7.61 -18.46
CA GLY A 441 -19.53 6.15 -18.53
C GLY A 441 -19.79 5.48 -17.19
N ASP A 442 -19.09 5.92 -16.14
CA ASP A 442 -19.30 5.45 -14.76
C ASP A 442 -20.75 5.65 -14.33
N LYS A 443 -21.29 6.84 -14.58
CA LYS A 443 -22.67 7.19 -14.22
C LYS A 443 -23.68 6.34 -14.97
N GLN A 444 -23.50 6.11 -16.28
CA GLN A 444 -24.41 5.28 -17.07
C GLN A 444 -24.47 3.84 -16.55
N LEU A 445 -23.32 3.25 -16.23
CA LEU A 445 -23.25 1.90 -15.65
C LEU A 445 -23.85 1.84 -14.25
N ALA A 446 -23.51 2.80 -13.38
CA ALA A 446 -24.03 2.87 -12.02
C ALA A 446 -25.54 3.12 -11.98
N ASP A 447 -26.07 4.03 -12.81
CA ASP A 447 -27.49 4.32 -12.94
C ASP A 447 -28.24 3.08 -13.45
N ALA A 448 -27.66 2.33 -14.38
CA ALA A 448 -28.27 1.10 -14.88
C ALA A 448 -28.37 0.01 -13.80
N ILE A 449 -27.30 -0.25 -13.05
CA ILE A 449 -27.32 -1.18 -11.91
C ILE A 449 -28.34 -0.72 -10.86
N THR A 450 -28.36 0.57 -10.54
CA THR A 450 -29.30 1.15 -9.57
C THR A 450 -30.74 0.95 -10.01
N ASN A 451 -31.06 1.22 -11.28
CA ASN A 451 -32.39 1.03 -11.84
C ASN A 451 -32.81 -0.45 -11.88
N TRP A 452 -31.86 -1.35 -12.17
CA TRP A 452 -32.11 -2.78 -12.12
C TRP A 452 -32.39 -3.27 -10.69
N LEU A 453 -31.59 -2.83 -9.72
CA LEU A 453 -31.81 -3.12 -8.29
C LEU A 453 -33.15 -2.56 -7.82
N GLN A 454 -33.51 -1.35 -8.22
CA GLN A 454 -34.80 -0.74 -7.88
C GLN A 454 -35.97 -1.64 -8.30
N LYS A 455 -35.92 -2.14 -9.54
CA LYS A 455 -36.93 -3.06 -10.08
C LYS A 455 -36.91 -4.42 -9.38
N ARG A 456 -35.72 -5.01 -9.21
CA ARG A 456 -35.54 -6.34 -8.61
C ARG A 456 -36.03 -6.38 -7.17
N LEU A 457 -35.68 -5.35 -6.39
CA LEU A 457 -36.00 -5.25 -4.96
C LEU A 457 -37.39 -4.67 -4.70
N SER A 458 -38.04 -4.07 -5.71
CA SER A 458 -39.30 -3.32 -5.56
C SER A 458 -39.21 -2.19 -4.53
N VAL A 459 -38.08 -1.49 -4.49
CA VAL A 459 -37.82 -0.35 -3.57
C VAL A 459 -37.76 0.97 -4.34
N SER A 460 -37.82 2.10 -3.63
CA SER A 460 -37.62 3.42 -4.26
C SER A 460 -36.14 3.72 -4.46
N SER A 461 -35.78 4.44 -5.54
CA SER A 461 -34.38 4.77 -5.87
C SER A 461 -33.63 5.47 -4.74
N HIS A 462 -34.27 6.41 -4.03
CA HIS A 462 -33.64 7.14 -2.92
C HIS A 462 -33.20 6.24 -1.75
N LEU A 463 -33.82 5.07 -1.59
CA LEU A 463 -33.43 4.10 -0.55
C LEU A 463 -32.09 3.43 -0.89
N LEU A 464 -31.68 3.41 -2.16
CA LEU A 464 -30.40 2.84 -2.60
C LEU A 464 -29.23 3.82 -2.50
N ASN A 465 -29.48 5.10 -2.20
CA ASN A 465 -28.42 6.11 -2.03
C ASN A 465 -27.28 5.70 -1.07
N PRO A 466 -27.55 5.02 0.08
CA PRO A 466 -26.49 4.54 0.96
C PRO A 466 -25.54 3.51 0.33
N LEU A 467 -25.93 2.92 -0.82
CA LEU A 467 -25.15 1.94 -1.57
C LEU A 467 -24.46 2.52 -2.80
N ALA A 468 -24.50 3.83 -3.01
CA ALA A 468 -23.93 4.47 -4.20
C ALA A 468 -22.42 4.16 -4.36
N GLU A 469 -21.66 4.19 -3.27
CA GLU A 469 -20.23 3.83 -3.27
C GLU A 469 -20.03 2.34 -3.60
N ASN A 470 -20.83 1.45 -3.02
CA ASN A 470 -20.78 0.01 -3.30
C ASN A 470 -21.08 -0.30 -4.78
N ILE A 471 -22.04 0.41 -5.38
CA ILE A 471 -22.38 0.27 -6.79
C ILE A 471 -21.23 0.78 -7.67
N ALA A 472 -20.62 1.93 -7.32
CA ALA A 472 -19.47 2.44 -8.03
C ALA A 472 -18.27 1.48 -7.95
N ASP A 473 -18.00 0.88 -6.79
CA ASP A 473 -16.95 -0.12 -6.62
C ASP A 473 -17.24 -1.38 -7.44
N LEU A 474 -18.50 -1.85 -7.48
CA LEU A 474 -18.88 -2.97 -8.34
C LEU A 474 -18.64 -2.65 -9.82
N VAL A 475 -19.00 -1.46 -10.30
CA VAL A 475 -18.73 -1.05 -11.69
C VAL A 475 -17.25 -1.19 -12.02
N ARG A 476 -16.36 -0.69 -11.16
CA ARG A 476 -14.90 -0.79 -11.34
C ARG A 476 -14.45 -2.24 -11.42
N THR A 477 -14.98 -3.10 -10.55
CA THR A 477 -14.67 -4.53 -10.53
C THR A 477 -15.15 -5.23 -11.81
N LEU A 478 -16.36 -4.93 -12.28
CA LEU A 478 -16.92 -5.55 -13.47
C LEU A 478 -16.21 -5.09 -14.76
N VAL A 479 -15.82 -3.81 -14.86
CA VAL A 479 -15.00 -3.33 -16.00
C VAL A 479 -13.68 -4.08 -16.07
N LYS A 480 -12.99 -4.27 -14.93
CA LYS A 480 -11.75 -5.05 -14.88
C LYS A 480 -11.92 -6.49 -15.38
N ASN A 481 -13.06 -7.09 -15.10
CA ASN A 481 -13.33 -8.49 -15.45
C ASN A 481 -13.64 -8.70 -16.95
N ILE A 482 -14.22 -7.72 -17.65
CA ILE A 482 -14.47 -7.80 -19.10
C ILE A 482 -13.17 -7.93 -19.88
N SER A 483 -12.17 -7.15 -19.52
CA SER A 483 -10.91 -7.02 -20.25
C SER A 483 -10.04 -8.28 -20.26
N ASN A 484 -10.25 -9.20 -19.32
CA ASN A 484 -9.59 -10.51 -19.33
C ASN A 484 -10.16 -11.47 -20.39
N SER A 485 -11.23 -11.08 -21.09
CA SER A 485 -11.96 -11.95 -22.03
C SER A 485 -12.15 -11.41 -23.45
N GLU A 486 -12.00 -10.09 -23.69
CA GLU A 486 -12.39 -9.48 -24.98
C GLU A 486 -11.40 -8.43 -25.57
N PHE A 487 -10.22 -8.21 -24.98
CA PHE A 487 -9.17 -7.32 -25.56
C PHE A 487 -7.84 -8.03 -25.80
#